data_AF-A0A7S1CX96-F1
#
_entry.id   AF-A0A7S1CX96-F1
#
_cell.length_a   1.000
_cell.length_b   1.000
_cell.length_c   1.000
_cell.angle_alpha   90.00
_cell.angle_beta   90.00
_cell.angle_gamma   90.00
#
_symmetry.space_group_name_H-M   'P 1'
#
loop_
_entity.id
_entity.type
_entity.pdbx_description
1 polymer ?
#
loop_
_entity_poly.entity_id
_entity_poly.type
_entity_poly.pdbx_seq_one_letter_code
_entity_poly.pdbx_strand_id
1 'polypeptide(L)'
;EEEKIRLENIDSIIFCTGFVPNTDFLAEELRVQPEQLYKYSWSVPEDFKMKENAFTPEIGDVEPSVELSLSGNIIPGIYRTVLMSNTRMMYLMDVDSELPVLQLEALAWLAMAYITNVAKIPSKEEMDAEIESQMMDEMNIAFLRWSMDRKYFDALDELGEEHWSDDPRDPRTIEMNRELTEYYARIVARELRTAKYPVDYGTYDELSELGQRLVTLAEENTNMRDLLDPKGADADWKTFRDVDPSPFVSIHTGQGSCSLPRRWLDLEPSDDVVGSSSK
;
A
#
# COMPACT_ATOMS: atom_id res chain seq x y z
N GLU A 1 -27.58 -23.58 2.41
CA GLU A 1 -26.68 -24.74 2.31
C GLU A 1 -25.81 -24.50 1.08
N GLU A 2 -24.51 -24.33 1.27
CA GLU A 2 -23.60 -24.18 0.13
C GLU A 2 -23.53 -25.51 -0.63
N GLU A 3 -23.81 -25.44 -1.93
CA GLU A 3 -23.78 -26.59 -2.82
C GLU A 3 -22.33 -27.08 -2.95
N LYS A 4 -22.06 -28.29 -2.45
CA LYS A 4 -20.71 -28.87 -2.52
C LYS A 4 -20.37 -29.22 -3.97
N ILE A 5 -19.55 -28.40 -4.61
CA ILE A 5 -19.01 -28.68 -5.94
C ILE A 5 -17.95 -29.79 -5.81
N ARG A 6 -18.16 -30.90 -6.53
CA ARG A 6 -17.18 -31.99 -6.64
C ARG A 6 -16.46 -31.87 -7.98
N LEU A 7 -15.16 -31.57 -7.93
CA LEU A 7 -14.29 -31.57 -9.10
C LEU A 7 -13.66 -32.96 -9.28
N GLU A 8 -13.70 -33.48 -10.49
CA GLU A 8 -13.06 -34.75 -10.90
C GLU A 8 -12.09 -34.48 -12.05
N ASN A 9 -11.13 -35.39 -12.30
CA ASN A 9 -10.10 -35.26 -13.34
C ASN A 9 -9.18 -34.03 -13.20
N ILE A 10 -8.78 -33.69 -11.97
CA ILE A 10 -7.79 -32.63 -11.71
C ILE A 10 -6.38 -33.24 -11.76
N ASP A 11 -5.56 -32.81 -12.73
CA ASP A 11 -4.18 -33.28 -12.89
C ASP A 11 -3.23 -32.68 -11.85
N SER A 12 -3.51 -31.47 -11.36
CA SER A 12 -2.69 -30.77 -10.37
C SER A 12 -3.51 -29.71 -9.64
N ILE A 13 -3.25 -29.57 -8.33
CA ILE A 13 -3.78 -28.49 -7.48
C ILE A 13 -2.59 -27.65 -7.03
N ILE A 14 -2.63 -26.36 -7.34
CA ILE A 14 -1.59 -25.41 -6.93
C ILE A 14 -2.20 -24.47 -5.89
N PHE A 15 -1.65 -24.50 -4.67
CA PHE A 15 -2.08 -23.62 -3.60
C PHE A 15 -1.33 -22.28 -3.72
N CYS A 16 -2.03 -21.24 -4.17
CA CYS A 16 -1.53 -19.87 -4.24
C CYS A 16 -2.02 -19.04 -3.04
N THR A 17 -1.98 -19.60 -1.84
CA THR A 17 -2.58 -19.04 -0.62
C THR A 17 -1.64 -18.12 0.18
N GLY A 18 -0.53 -17.69 -0.43
CA GLY A 18 0.46 -16.82 0.22
C GLY A 18 1.36 -17.52 1.24
N PHE A 19 1.96 -16.71 2.12
CA PHE A 19 2.94 -17.14 3.12
C PHE A 19 2.64 -16.52 4.49
N VAL A 20 3.13 -17.17 5.56
CA VAL A 20 3.07 -16.64 6.94
C VAL A 20 4.49 -16.34 7.41
N PRO A 21 4.74 -15.20 8.09
CA PRO A 21 6.06 -14.90 8.64
C PRO A 21 6.49 -15.96 9.66
N ASN A 22 7.73 -16.43 9.57
CA ASN A 22 8.33 -17.34 10.54
C ASN A 22 9.14 -16.55 11.58
N THR A 23 8.64 -16.52 12.82
CA THR A 23 9.27 -15.85 13.96
C THR A 23 9.68 -16.84 15.07
N ASP A 24 9.82 -18.13 14.74
CA ASP A 24 10.05 -19.20 15.73
C ASP A 24 11.38 -19.10 16.48
N PHE A 25 12.32 -18.32 15.94
CA PHE A 25 13.59 -18.04 16.62
C PHE A 25 13.43 -17.04 17.78
N LEU A 26 12.29 -16.36 17.91
CA LEU A 26 11.98 -15.43 19.01
C LEU A 26 11.24 -16.15 20.15
N ALA A 27 11.40 -15.63 21.37
CA ALA A 27 10.55 -16.01 22.51
C ALA A 27 9.09 -15.59 22.24
N GLU A 28 8.12 -16.34 22.78
CA GLU A 28 6.69 -16.19 22.47
C GLU A 28 6.16 -14.77 22.71
N GLU A 29 6.61 -14.13 23.79
CA GLU A 29 6.24 -12.78 24.19
C GLU A 29 6.79 -11.67 23.27
N LEU A 30 7.78 -12.01 22.43
CA LEU A 30 8.36 -11.09 21.46
C LEU A 30 7.74 -11.23 20.08
N ARG A 31 7.02 -12.33 19.80
CA ARG A 31 6.48 -12.62 18.46
C ARG A 31 5.27 -11.75 18.17
N VAL A 32 5.17 -11.31 16.92
CA VAL A 32 3.91 -10.85 16.33
C VAL A 32 3.08 -12.08 16.07
N GLN A 33 1.92 -12.19 16.71
CA GLN A 33 1.06 -13.36 16.58
C GLN A 33 0.14 -13.18 15.36
N PRO A 34 0.35 -13.91 14.25
CA PRO A 34 -0.43 -13.70 13.02
C PRO A 34 -1.93 -13.97 13.23
N GLU A 35 -2.25 -14.90 14.13
CA GLU A 35 -3.63 -15.21 14.52
C GLU A 35 -4.35 -14.05 15.19
N GLN A 36 -3.61 -13.07 15.71
CA GLN A 36 -4.20 -11.89 16.31
C GLN A 36 -4.64 -10.88 15.26
N LEU A 37 -4.01 -10.83 14.07
CA LEU A 37 -4.41 -9.93 12.98
C LEU A 37 -5.91 -10.03 12.68
N TYR A 38 -6.47 -11.24 12.72
CA TYR A 38 -7.88 -11.52 12.47
C TYR A 38 -8.79 -11.46 13.71
N LYS A 39 -8.23 -11.23 14.90
CA LYS A 39 -8.97 -11.18 16.18
C LYS A 39 -9.10 -9.76 16.73
N TYR A 40 -8.31 -8.82 16.23
CA TYR A 40 -8.44 -7.42 16.59
C TYR A 40 -9.59 -6.81 15.79
N SER A 41 -10.63 -6.40 16.51
CA SER A 41 -11.68 -5.54 15.99
C SER A 41 -11.63 -4.19 16.70
N TRP A 42 -12.10 -3.17 16.00
CA TRP A 42 -12.27 -1.82 16.55
C TRP A 42 -13.61 -1.24 16.09
N SER A 43 -13.98 -0.09 16.63
CA SER A 43 -15.25 0.59 16.31
C SER A 43 -15.01 2.08 16.16
N VAL A 44 -15.71 2.70 15.23
CA VAL A 44 -15.77 4.16 15.10
C VAL A 44 -16.79 4.77 16.06
N PRO A 45 -16.73 6.09 16.33
CA PRO A 45 -17.80 6.81 17.04
C PRO A 45 -19.16 6.67 16.36
N GLU A 46 -20.25 6.70 17.14
CA GLU A 46 -21.63 6.54 16.63
C GLU A 46 -22.03 7.60 15.59
N ASP A 47 -21.43 8.79 15.65
CA ASP A 47 -21.66 9.90 14.74
C ASP A 47 -20.67 9.96 13.56
N PHE A 48 -19.82 8.93 13.40
CA PHE A 48 -18.89 8.87 12.29
C PHE A 48 -19.64 8.90 10.96
N LYS A 49 -19.15 9.75 10.07
CA LYS A 49 -19.54 9.80 8.67
C LYS A 49 -18.30 9.88 7.82
N MET A 50 -18.25 9.02 6.81
CA MET A 50 -17.19 9.08 5.82
C MET A 50 -17.31 10.37 5.02
N LYS A 51 -16.17 10.98 4.71
CA LYS A 51 -16.09 12.07 3.73
C LYS A 51 -16.68 11.64 2.38
N GLU A 52 -17.42 12.53 1.74
CA GLU A 52 -17.98 12.28 0.40
C GLU A 52 -16.86 11.93 -0.60
N ASN A 53 -17.14 10.94 -1.43
CA ASN A 53 -16.24 10.43 -2.48
C ASN A 53 -17.05 9.99 -3.71
N ALA A 54 -16.37 9.44 -4.71
CA ALA A 54 -16.99 9.08 -5.99
C ALA A 54 -18.10 8.01 -5.88
N PHE A 55 -18.11 7.18 -4.83
CA PHE A 55 -19.16 6.18 -4.59
C PHE A 55 -20.39 6.75 -3.89
N THR A 56 -20.26 7.85 -3.14
CA THR A 56 -21.35 8.42 -2.33
C THR A 56 -22.66 8.64 -3.11
N PRO A 57 -22.66 9.08 -4.39
CA PRO A 57 -23.89 9.23 -5.16
C PRO A 57 -24.66 7.91 -5.42
N GLU A 58 -23.97 6.77 -5.41
CA GLU A 58 -24.53 5.47 -5.81
C GLU A 58 -24.92 4.62 -4.61
N ILE A 59 -24.06 4.56 -3.58
CA ILE A 59 -24.28 3.75 -2.37
C ILE A 59 -24.75 4.57 -1.15
N GLY A 60 -24.73 5.90 -1.25
CA GLY A 60 -25.14 6.79 -0.17
C GLY A 60 -24.17 6.79 1.03
N ASP A 61 -24.72 7.15 2.20
CA ASP A 61 -24.00 7.14 3.48
C ASP A 61 -24.14 5.76 4.13
N VAL A 62 -23.14 4.90 3.89
CA VAL A 62 -23.11 3.54 4.44
C VAL A 62 -22.76 3.60 5.92
N GLU A 63 -23.64 3.09 6.77
CA GLU A 63 -23.38 2.93 8.21
C GLU A 63 -22.23 1.94 8.43
N PRO A 64 -21.25 2.25 9.31
CA PRO A 64 -20.17 1.33 9.65
C PRO A 64 -20.67 -0.01 10.21
N SER A 65 -19.86 -1.05 10.00
CA SER A 65 -20.02 -2.32 10.72
C SER A 65 -19.80 -2.12 12.23
N VAL A 66 -20.47 -2.94 13.05
CA VAL A 66 -20.32 -2.88 14.52
C VAL A 66 -18.89 -3.21 14.95
N GLU A 67 -18.26 -4.14 14.23
CA GLU A 67 -16.87 -4.51 14.39
C GLU A 67 -16.16 -4.29 13.05
N LEU A 68 -15.09 -3.51 13.08
CA LEU A 68 -14.25 -3.20 11.93
C LEU A 68 -12.94 -3.99 12.02
N SER A 69 -12.42 -4.39 10.87
CA SER A 69 -11.06 -4.91 10.78
C SER A 69 -10.05 -3.77 10.92
N LEU A 70 -8.86 -4.09 11.41
CA LEU A 70 -7.73 -3.15 11.31
C LEU A 70 -7.38 -2.94 9.84
N SER A 71 -6.83 -1.76 9.56
CA SER A 71 -6.22 -1.51 8.26
C SER A 71 -5.02 -2.44 8.03
N GLY A 72 -4.77 -2.80 6.76
CA GLY A 72 -3.54 -3.46 6.33
C GLY A 72 -2.26 -2.67 6.65
N ASN A 73 -2.37 -1.36 6.91
CA ASN A 73 -1.27 -0.50 7.34
C ASN A 73 -0.93 -0.60 8.83
N ILE A 74 -1.75 -1.33 9.60
CA ILE A 74 -1.62 -1.43 11.06
C ILE A 74 -1.42 -2.89 11.44
N ILE A 75 -0.29 -3.16 12.06
CA ILE A 75 0.01 -4.47 12.63
C ILE A 75 -0.27 -4.40 14.14
N PRO A 76 -1.22 -5.18 14.68
CA PRO A 76 -1.53 -5.15 16.09
C PRO A 76 -0.31 -5.37 16.97
N GLY A 77 -0.17 -4.51 17.98
CA GLY A 77 0.95 -4.54 18.92
C GLY A 77 2.27 -4.00 18.36
N ILE A 78 2.32 -3.55 17.11
CA ILE A 78 3.46 -2.84 16.53
C ILE A 78 3.07 -1.40 16.21
N TYR A 79 3.79 -0.45 16.78
CA TYR A 79 3.66 0.96 16.45
C TYR A 79 4.90 1.41 15.67
N ARG A 80 4.75 1.70 14.37
CA ARG A 80 5.79 2.29 13.50
C ARG A 80 7.18 1.66 13.72
N THR A 81 7.30 0.35 13.53
CA THR A 81 8.47 -0.52 13.83
C THR A 81 8.62 -1.02 15.28
N VAL A 82 8.04 -0.38 16.29
CA VAL A 82 8.29 -0.72 17.71
C VAL A 82 7.27 -1.72 18.23
N LEU A 83 7.73 -2.80 18.87
CA LEU A 83 6.85 -3.70 19.61
C LEU A 83 6.35 -2.99 20.87
N MET A 84 5.05 -2.74 20.97
CA MET A 84 4.47 -1.89 22.03
C MET A 84 4.63 -2.50 23.43
N SER A 85 4.68 -3.83 23.54
CA SER A 85 4.91 -4.54 24.80
C SER A 85 6.38 -4.50 25.26
N ASN A 86 7.31 -4.21 24.34
CA ASN A 86 8.74 -4.12 24.61
C ASN A 86 9.42 -3.18 23.61
N THR A 87 9.58 -1.91 23.99
CA THR A 87 10.11 -0.86 23.12
C THR A 87 11.59 -1.03 22.72
N ARG A 88 12.26 -2.08 23.20
CA ARG A 88 13.60 -2.48 22.77
C ARG A 88 13.60 -3.48 21.61
N MET A 89 12.43 -3.99 21.23
CA MET A 89 12.24 -4.88 20.09
C MET A 89 11.62 -4.09 18.94
N MET A 90 12.18 -4.24 17.74
CA MET A 90 11.73 -3.56 16.54
C MET A 90 11.55 -4.53 15.37
N TYR A 91 10.61 -4.21 14.50
CA TYR A 91 10.18 -4.99 13.35
C TYR A 91 10.25 -4.13 12.08
N LEU A 92 11.08 -4.55 11.13
CA LEU A 92 11.04 -4.00 9.77
C LEU A 92 10.18 -4.94 8.95
N MET A 93 8.99 -4.47 8.63
CA MET A 93 7.98 -5.21 7.88
C MET A 93 7.46 -4.32 6.78
N ASP A 94 7.28 -4.92 5.62
CA ASP A 94 6.53 -4.32 4.54
C ASP A 94 5.04 -4.43 4.90
N VAL A 95 4.30 -3.34 4.75
CA VAL A 95 2.83 -3.35 4.83
C VAL A 95 2.30 -3.03 3.43
N ASP A 96 1.05 -3.36 3.17
CA ASP A 96 0.46 -3.27 1.84
C ASP A 96 0.55 -1.83 1.28
N SER A 97 1.55 -1.58 0.43
CA SER A 97 1.99 -0.24 0.04
C SER A 97 2.50 -0.27 -1.39
N GLU A 98 2.16 0.77 -2.16
CA GLU A 98 2.66 1.00 -3.51
C GLU A 98 4.16 1.38 -3.54
N LEU A 99 4.76 1.60 -2.37
CA LEU A 99 6.13 2.09 -2.18
C LEU A 99 6.96 1.18 -1.25
N PRO A 100 7.00 -0.15 -1.47
CA PRO A 100 7.47 -1.10 -0.46
C PRO A 100 8.94 -0.89 -0.07
N VAL A 101 9.81 -0.65 -1.05
CA VAL A 101 11.25 -0.44 -0.80
C VAL A 101 11.50 0.87 -0.04
N LEU A 102 10.82 1.95 -0.42
CA LEU A 102 10.98 3.24 0.25
C LEU A 102 10.37 3.23 1.64
N GLN A 103 9.26 2.54 1.84
CA GLN A 103 8.65 2.36 3.16
C GLN A 103 9.58 1.59 4.10
N LEU A 104 10.19 0.49 3.63
CA LEU A 104 11.19 -0.24 4.41
C LEU A 104 12.40 0.64 4.75
N GLU A 105 12.87 1.47 3.82
CA GLU A 105 13.92 2.46 4.11
C GLU A 105 13.47 3.44 5.19
N ALA A 106 12.26 3.99 5.08
CA ALA A 106 11.72 4.93 6.06
C ALA A 106 11.60 4.33 7.47
N LEU A 107 11.10 3.09 7.56
CA LEU A 107 11.03 2.35 8.82
C LEU A 107 12.42 2.04 9.39
N ALA A 108 13.40 1.69 8.55
CA ALA A 108 14.77 1.47 8.98
C ALA A 108 15.40 2.75 9.55
N TRP A 109 15.18 3.90 8.90
CA TRP A 109 15.62 5.20 9.40
C TRP A 109 14.95 5.58 10.71
N LEU A 110 13.66 5.33 10.84
CA LEU A 110 12.92 5.58 12.06
C LEU A 110 13.42 4.71 13.22
N ALA A 111 13.62 3.41 12.98
CA ALA A 111 14.20 2.49 13.96
C ALA A 111 15.56 3.01 14.46
N MET A 112 16.42 3.43 13.52
CA MET A 112 17.71 4.05 13.86
C MET A 112 17.55 5.34 14.66
N ALA A 113 16.57 6.18 14.33
CA ALA A 113 16.29 7.41 15.06
C ALA A 113 15.83 7.14 16.50
N TYR A 114 15.04 6.09 16.73
CA TYR A 114 14.68 5.64 18.08
C TYR A 114 15.88 5.09 18.85
N ILE A 115 16.68 4.21 18.23
CA ILE A 115 17.88 3.61 18.85
C ILE A 115 18.89 4.69 19.26
N THR A 116 19.07 5.70 18.41
CA THR A 116 20.01 6.81 18.64
C THR A 116 19.42 7.98 19.42
N ASN A 117 18.15 7.86 19.85
CA ASN A 117 17.41 8.89 20.58
C ASN A 117 17.32 10.25 19.83
N VAL A 118 17.40 10.20 18.50
CA VAL A 118 17.09 11.33 17.60
C VAL A 118 15.59 11.59 17.56
N ALA A 119 14.81 10.51 17.59
CA ALA A 119 13.37 10.50 17.81
C ALA A 119 13.06 9.79 19.14
N LYS A 120 11.97 10.18 19.80
CA LYS A 120 11.51 9.53 21.03
C LYS A 120 10.43 8.51 20.68
N ILE A 121 10.54 7.33 21.26
CA ILE A 121 9.43 6.37 21.27
C ILE A 121 8.34 6.95 22.19
N PRO A 122 7.08 7.09 21.73
CA PRO A 122 5.98 7.61 22.55
C PRO A 122 5.66 6.69 23.74
N SER A 123 4.79 7.14 24.64
CA SER A 123 4.17 6.25 25.64
C SER A 123 3.22 5.26 24.97
N LYS A 124 2.84 4.18 25.68
CA LYS A 124 1.88 3.22 25.13
C LYS A 124 0.54 3.90 24.80
N GLU A 125 0.08 4.79 25.67
CA GLU A 125 -1.17 5.54 25.50
C GLU A 125 -1.11 6.47 24.29
N GLU A 126 0.04 7.12 24.06
CA GLU A 126 0.27 7.96 22.87
C GLU A 126 0.27 7.10 21.59
N MET A 127 0.91 5.93 21.60
CA MET A 127 0.89 5.01 20.46
C MET A 127 -0.53 4.50 20.15
N ASP A 128 -1.28 4.07 21.17
CA ASP A 128 -2.65 3.59 21.01
C ASP A 128 -3.54 4.71 20.41
N ALA A 129 -3.43 5.95 20.93
CA ALA A 129 -4.19 7.10 20.41
C ALA A 129 -3.81 7.50 18.97
N GLU A 130 -2.53 7.41 18.61
CA GLU A 130 -2.09 7.69 17.24
C GLU A 130 -2.55 6.59 16.26
N ILE A 131 -2.58 5.32 16.69
CA ILE A 131 -3.14 4.21 15.89
C ILE A 131 -4.63 4.45 15.66
N GLU A 132 -5.40 4.80 16.69
CA GLU A 132 -6.82 5.14 16.56
C GLU A 132 -7.04 6.33 15.61
N SER A 133 -6.24 7.38 15.73
CA SER A 133 -6.29 8.52 14.81
C SER A 133 -6.02 8.10 13.37
N GLN A 134 -5.02 7.26 13.13
CA GLN A 134 -4.72 6.77 11.79
C GLN A 134 -5.87 5.93 11.24
N MET A 135 -6.44 5.01 12.02
CA MET A 135 -7.61 4.22 11.59
C MET A 135 -8.81 5.09 11.21
N MET A 136 -9.06 6.17 11.96
CA MET A 136 -10.12 7.13 11.63
C MET A 136 -9.86 7.87 10.32
N ASP A 137 -8.61 8.22 10.02
CA ASP A 137 -8.24 8.82 8.74
C ASP A 137 -8.43 7.82 7.59
N GLU A 138 -8.02 6.56 7.78
CA GLU A 138 -8.14 5.50 6.78
C GLU A 138 -9.59 5.15 6.46
N MET A 139 -10.50 5.22 7.44
CA MET A 139 -11.94 5.09 7.21
C MET A 139 -12.53 6.17 6.29
N ASN A 140 -11.81 7.27 6.04
CA ASN A 140 -12.22 8.30 5.08
C ASN A 140 -11.71 8.06 3.66
N ILE A 141 -10.88 7.05 3.43
CA ILE A 141 -10.33 6.71 2.11
C ILE A 141 -11.07 5.46 1.61
N ALA A 142 -11.71 5.56 0.45
CA ALA A 142 -12.65 4.54 -0.04
C ALA A 142 -12.05 3.12 -0.10
N PHE A 143 -10.86 2.97 -0.70
CA PHE A 143 -10.23 1.66 -0.83
C PHE A 143 -9.70 1.10 0.49
N LEU A 144 -9.29 1.96 1.43
CA LEU A 144 -8.90 1.49 2.77
C LEU A 144 -10.13 1.06 3.56
N ARG A 145 -11.19 1.87 3.57
CA ARG A 145 -12.47 1.52 4.21
C ARG A 145 -13.04 0.22 3.67
N TRP A 146 -12.96 -0.02 2.36
CA TRP A 146 -13.39 -1.28 1.72
C TRP A 146 -12.73 -2.51 2.37
N SER A 147 -11.44 -2.43 2.73
CA SER A 147 -10.75 -3.53 3.41
C SER A 147 -11.11 -3.67 4.90
N MET A 148 -11.59 -2.60 5.52
CA MET A 148 -11.83 -2.52 6.97
C MET A 148 -13.29 -2.79 7.37
N ASP A 149 -14.24 -2.37 6.54
CA ASP A 149 -15.67 -2.29 6.87
C ASP A 149 -16.51 -3.20 5.98
N ARG A 150 -17.01 -4.31 6.54
CA ARG A 150 -17.76 -5.32 5.78
C ARG A 150 -19.01 -4.77 5.11
N LYS A 151 -19.77 -3.89 5.77
CA LYS A 151 -20.94 -3.24 5.17
C LYS A 151 -20.57 -2.37 3.96
N TYR A 152 -19.46 -1.65 4.04
CA TYR A 152 -18.96 -0.84 2.92
C TYR A 152 -18.46 -1.73 1.77
N PHE A 153 -17.75 -2.81 2.08
CA PHE A 153 -17.39 -3.84 1.11
C PHE A 153 -18.63 -4.37 0.38
N ASP A 154 -19.65 -4.82 1.12
CA ASP A 154 -20.86 -5.42 0.54
C ASP A 154 -21.62 -4.40 -0.34
N ALA A 155 -21.68 -3.14 0.09
CA ALA A 155 -22.31 -2.07 -0.70
C ALA A 155 -21.58 -1.78 -2.03
N LEU A 156 -20.26 -1.91 -2.07
CA LEU A 156 -19.49 -1.77 -3.31
C LEU A 156 -19.60 -3.03 -4.19
N ASP A 157 -19.62 -4.22 -3.59
CA ASP A 157 -19.78 -5.50 -4.31
C ASP A 157 -21.12 -5.56 -5.06
N GLU A 158 -22.19 -4.97 -4.50
CA GLU A 158 -23.51 -4.87 -5.12
C GLU A 158 -23.54 -4.04 -6.43
N LEU A 159 -22.51 -3.21 -6.70
CA LEU A 159 -22.42 -2.43 -7.93
C LEU A 159 -22.05 -3.29 -9.15
N GLY A 160 -21.42 -4.45 -8.92
CA GLY A 160 -21.07 -5.45 -9.94
C GLY A 160 -19.82 -5.14 -10.78
N GLU A 161 -19.32 -6.16 -11.49
CA GLU A 161 -18.02 -6.15 -12.20
C GLU A 161 -17.94 -5.23 -13.44
N GLU A 162 -19.07 -4.71 -13.93
CA GLU A 162 -19.11 -3.72 -15.03
C GLU A 162 -19.09 -2.28 -14.52
N HIS A 163 -18.99 -2.09 -13.20
CA HIS A 163 -18.97 -0.78 -12.57
C HIS A 163 -17.67 -0.05 -12.93
N TRP A 164 -17.72 1.28 -12.94
CA TRP A 164 -16.59 2.11 -13.35
C TRP A 164 -15.35 1.95 -12.45
N SER A 165 -15.53 1.51 -11.20
CA SER A 165 -14.43 1.23 -10.28
C SER A 165 -13.52 0.10 -10.76
N ASP A 166 -14.02 -0.77 -11.63
CA ASP A 166 -13.24 -1.84 -12.26
C ASP A 166 -12.60 -1.42 -13.59
N ASP A 167 -12.88 -0.20 -14.08
CA ASP A 167 -12.19 0.38 -15.23
C ASP A 167 -11.01 1.27 -14.78
N PRO A 168 -9.75 0.83 -14.97
CA PRO A 168 -8.57 1.63 -14.61
C PRO A 168 -8.43 2.90 -15.46
N ARG A 169 -9.24 3.06 -16.52
CA ARG A 169 -9.27 4.27 -17.36
C ARG A 169 -10.35 5.28 -16.94
N ASP A 170 -11.26 4.94 -16.03
CA ASP A 170 -12.28 5.88 -15.58
C ASP A 170 -11.62 6.98 -14.73
N PRO A 171 -11.90 8.28 -14.99
CA PRO A 171 -11.32 9.39 -14.23
C PRO A 171 -11.56 9.31 -12.73
N ARG A 172 -12.66 8.71 -12.27
CA ARG A 172 -12.97 8.55 -10.84
C ARG A 172 -12.09 7.48 -10.20
N THR A 173 -11.85 6.38 -10.89
CA THR A 173 -10.92 5.32 -10.45
C THR A 173 -9.51 5.87 -10.34
N ILE A 174 -9.07 6.63 -11.34
CA ILE A 174 -7.75 7.29 -11.35
C ILE A 174 -7.61 8.22 -10.13
N GLU A 175 -8.60 9.07 -9.85
CA GLU A 175 -8.55 10.01 -8.73
C GLU A 175 -8.53 9.30 -7.37
N MET A 176 -9.29 8.22 -7.19
CA MET A 176 -9.27 7.47 -5.93
C MET A 176 -7.97 6.69 -5.73
N ASN A 177 -7.40 6.12 -6.80
CA ASN A 177 -6.07 5.50 -6.75
C ASN A 177 -5.00 6.53 -6.41
N ARG A 178 -5.13 7.75 -6.93
CA ARG A 178 -4.27 8.88 -6.57
C ARG A 178 -4.40 9.21 -5.09
N GLU A 179 -5.62 9.37 -4.56
CA GLU A 179 -5.86 9.66 -3.14
C GLU A 179 -5.21 8.60 -2.23
N LEU A 180 -5.35 7.32 -2.59
CA LEU A 180 -4.71 6.21 -1.88
C LEU A 180 -3.18 6.30 -1.93
N THR A 181 -2.61 6.57 -3.11
CA THR A 181 -1.16 6.71 -3.31
C THR A 181 -0.60 7.90 -2.52
N GLU A 182 -1.31 9.04 -2.53
CA GLU A 182 -0.96 10.23 -1.75
C GLU A 182 -0.99 9.93 -0.25
N TYR A 183 -1.97 9.15 0.23
CA TYR A 183 -2.02 8.69 1.62
C TYR A 183 -0.78 7.86 2.00
N TYR A 184 -0.41 6.87 1.19
CA TYR A 184 0.80 6.07 1.45
C TYR A 184 2.08 6.92 1.45
N ALA A 185 2.20 7.87 0.51
CA ALA A 185 3.31 8.80 0.48
C ALA A 185 3.37 9.67 1.75
N ARG A 186 2.22 10.10 2.30
CA ARG A 186 2.14 10.89 3.55
C ARG A 186 2.56 10.08 4.78
N ILE A 187 2.22 8.79 4.84
CA ILE A 187 2.77 7.89 5.88
C ILE A 187 4.29 7.86 5.79
N VAL A 188 4.86 7.60 4.61
CA VAL A 188 6.32 7.56 4.41
C VAL A 188 6.97 8.90 4.80
N ALA A 189 6.39 10.02 4.38
CA ALA A 189 6.88 11.36 4.72
C ALA A 189 6.88 11.61 6.24
N ARG A 190 5.83 11.19 6.96
CA ARG A 190 5.75 11.23 8.43
C ARG A 190 6.93 10.49 9.06
N GLU A 191 7.22 9.28 8.60
CA GLU A 191 8.30 8.45 9.13
C GLU A 191 9.67 9.09 8.92
N LEU A 192 9.97 9.47 7.67
CA LEU A 192 11.24 10.10 7.30
C LEU A 192 11.46 11.43 8.05
N ARG A 193 10.41 12.25 8.18
CA ARG A 193 10.47 13.51 8.93
C ARG A 193 10.74 13.27 10.41
N THR A 194 10.04 12.30 11.02
CA THR A 194 10.26 11.89 12.42
C THR A 194 11.71 11.44 12.63
N ALA A 195 12.24 10.68 11.68
CA ALA A 195 13.62 10.19 11.69
C ALA A 195 14.68 11.27 11.37
N LYS A 196 14.27 12.48 11.00
CA LYS A 196 15.15 13.56 10.48
C LYS A 196 15.96 13.12 9.27
N TYR A 197 15.33 12.38 8.36
CA TYR A 197 15.91 12.02 7.07
C TYR A 197 16.33 13.30 6.30
N PRO A 198 17.45 13.29 5.56
CA PRO A 198 17.98 14.50 4.93
C PRO A 198 17.17 15.00 3.73
N VAL A 199 16.18 14.24 3.26
CA VAL A 199 15.33 14.59 2.13
C VAL A 199 13.91 14.86 2.62
N ASP A 200 13.32 15.96 2.17
CA ASP A 200 11.97 16.38 2.55
C ASP A 200 10.93 15.87 1.56
N TYR A 201 10.14 14.88 1.97
CA TYR A 201 8.98 14.38 1.24
C TYR A 201 7.67 15.04 1.70
N GLY A 202 7.71 15.89 2.74
CA GLY A 202 6.55 16.56 3.33
C GLY A 202 6.25 16.13 4.76
N THR A 203 4.97 16.12 5.11
CA THR A 203 4.41 15.71 6.39
C THR A 203 3.32 14.65 6.18
N TYR A 204 2.71 14.22 7.28
CA TYR A 204 1.50 13.43 7.24
C TYR A 204 0.30 14.20 6.65
N ASP A 205 0.26 15.52 6.81
CA ASP A 205 -0.86 16.35 6.35
C ASP A 205 -0.69 16.80 4.90
N GLU A 206 0.55 17.07 4.48
CA GLU A 206 0.84 17.69 3.18
C GLU A 206 2.19 17.21 2.62
N LEU A 207 2.19 16.77 1.36
CA LEU A 207 3.39 16.35 0.65
C LEU A 207 4.19 17.56 0.15
N SER A 208 5.52 17.43 0.13
CA SER A 208 6.39 18.40 -0.56
C SER A 208 6.29 18.26 -2.08
N GLU A 209 6.94 19.15 -2.84
CA GLU A 209 7.07 18.99 -4.30
C GLU A 209 7.71 17.63 -4.66
N LEU A 210 8.71 17.20 -3.89
CA LEU A 210 9.36 15.92 -4.10
C LEU A 210 8.44 14.75 -3.73
N GLY A 211 7.66 14.88 -2.64
CA GLY A 211 6.62 13.93 -2.29
C GLY A 211 5.57 13.78 -3.38
N GLN A 212 5.16 14.88 -4.01
CA GLN A 212 4.21 14.82 -5.13
C GLN A 212 4.80 14.19 -6.39
N ARG A 213 6.08 14.41 -6.67
CA ARG A 213 6.77 13.68 -7.76
C ARG A 213 6.86 12.18 -7.51
N LEU A 214 6.99 11.75 -6.25
CA LEU A 214 6.96 10.34 -5.86
C LEU A 214 5.57 9.73 -6.10
N VAL A 215 4.50 10.45 -5.77
CA VAL A 215 3.12 10.03 -6.05
C VAL A 215 2.92 9.84 -7.55
N THR A 216 3.29 10.83 -8.37
CA THR A 216 3.22 10.71 -9.83
C THR A 216 4.01 9.52 -10.35
N LEU A 217 5.21 9.26 -9.82
CA LEU A 217 6.01 8.10 -10.22
C LEU A 217 5.31 6.77 -9.89
N ALA A 218 4.69 6.67 -8.72
CA ALA A 218 3.95 5.48 -8.30
C ALA A 218 2.69 5.26 -9.15
N GLU A 219 1.92 6.32 -9.43
CA GLU A 219 0.76 6.27 -10.31
C GLU A 219 1.13 5.80 -11.72
N GLU A 220 2.21 6.35 -12.31
CA GLU A 220 2.68 5.93 -13.63
C GLU A 220 3.07 4.44 -13.65
N ASN A 221 3.66 3.94 -12.56
CA ASN A 221 3.98 2.51 -12.44
C ASN A 221 2.73 1.63 -12.41
N THR A 222 1.70 2.02 -11.65
CA THR A 222 0.42 1.29 -11.57
C THR A 222 -0.34 1.36 -12.89
N ASN A 223 -0.51 2.57 -13.43
CA ASN A 223 -1.19 2.80 -14.70
C ASN A 223 -0.57 1.97 -15.84
N MET A 224 0.75 1.89 -15.92
CA MET A 224 1.38 1.11 -17.00
C MET A 224 1.15 -0.40 -16.92
N ARG A 225 0.83 -0.93 -15.73
CA ARG A 225 0.43 -2.32 -15.56
C ARG A 225 -1.02 -2.54 -15.97
N ASP A 226 -1.90 -1.65 -15.53
CA ASP A 226 -3.35 -1.80 -15.68
C ASP A 226 -3.85 -1.37 -17.06
N LEU A 227 -3.11 -0.50 -17.75
CA LEU A 227 -3.48 0.02 -19.06
C LEU A 227 -3.02 -0.83 -20.24
N LEU A 228 -2.39 -1.98 -19.99
CA LEU A 228 -2.11 -2.96 -21.05
C LEU A 228 -3.42 -3.33 -21.77
N ASP A 229 -3.44 -3.20 -23.09
CA ASP A 229 -4.62 -3.53 -23.89
C ASP A 229 -4.56 -5.02 -24.28
N PRO A 230 -5.37 -5.89 -23.67
CA PRO A 230 -5.37 -7.32 -24.01
C PRO A 230 -5.87 -7.60 -25.44
N LYS A 231 -6.45 -6.59 -26.10
CA LYS A 231 -6.91 -6.66 -27.50
C LYS A 231 -6.02 -5.84 -28.44
N GLY A 232 -4.93 -5.26 -27.91
CA GLY A 232 -3.97 -4.46 -28.66
C GLY A 232 -3.22 -5.28 -29.70
N ALA A 233 -2.67 -4.60 -30.71
CA ALA A 233 -1.87 -5.26 -31.76
C ALA A 233 -0.55 -5.88 -31.22
N ASP A 234 -0.16 -5.50 -30.00
CA ASP A 234 1.03 -5.95 -29.28
C ASP A 234 0.72 -6.85 -28.07
N ALA A 235 -0.55 -7.25 -27.89
CA ALA A 235 -1.01 -8.01 -26.72
C ALA A 235 -0.37 -9.39 -26.55
N ASP A 236 0.18 -9.97 -27.63
CA ASP A 236 0.81 -11.29 -27.64
C ASP A 236 2.24 -11.29 -27.07
N TRP A 237 2.91 -10.13 -27.00
CA TRP A 237 4.29 -10.03 -26.52
C TRP A 237 4.55 -8.92 -25.51
N LYS A 238 3.73 -7.87 -25.48
CA LYS A 238 3.99 -6.69 -24.64
C LYS A 238 3.72 -6.98 -23.18
N THR A 239 4.69 -6.64 -22.34
CA THR A 239 4.56 -6.69 -20.90
C THR A 239 4.52 -5.27 -20.31
N PHE A 240 4.24 -5.16 -19.02
CA PHE A 240 4.32 -3.90 -18.28
C PHE A 240 5.75 -3.30 -18.25
N ARG A 241 6.77 -4.03 -18.72
CA ARG A 241 8.16 -3.57 -18.84
C ARG A 241 8.53 -3.07 -20.24
N ASP A 242 7.62 -3.20 -21.20
CA ASP A 242 7.79 -2.80 -22.61
C ASP A 242 7.05 -1.51 -22.96
N VAL A 243 6.53 -0.83 -21.94
CA VAL A 243 5.83 0.45 -21.99
C VAL A 243 6.79 1.62 -22.20
N ASP A 244 6.27 2.79 -22.58
CA ASP A 244 7.09 4.00 -22.71
C ASP A 244 7.65 4.41 -21.34
N PRO A 245 8.98 4.42 -21.15
CA PRO A 245 9.56 4.74 -19.86
C PRO A 245 9.70 6.25 -19.61
N SER A 246 9.29 7.10 -20.56
CA SER A 246 9.47 8.55 -20.47
C SER A 246 8.90 9.22 -19.20
N PRO A 247 7.81 8.73 -18.57
CA PRO A 247 7.32 9.28 -17.31
C PRO A 247 8.22 8.97 -16.10
N PHE A 248 9.07 7.92 -16.17
CA PHE A 248 9.91 7.52 -15.05
C PHE A 248 11.19 8.34 -14.98
N VAL A 249 11.15 9.40 -14.18
CA VAL A 249 12.29 10.25 -13.90
C VAL A 249 12.73 10.06 -12.45
N SER A 250 14.02 9.83 -12.24
CA SER A 250 14.61 9.77 -10.90
C SER A 250 14.24 11.01 -10.10
N ILE A 251 13.57 10.80 -8.96
CA ILE A 251 13.17 11.89 -8.07
C ILE A 251 14.39 12.61 -7.45
N HIS A 252 15.52 11.90 -7.30
CA HIS A 252 16.74 12.44 -6.71
C HIS A 252 17.69 13.11 -7.72
N THR A 253 17.84 12.53 -8.91
CA THR A 253 18.83 13.00 -9.90
C THR A 253 18.21 13.71 -11.10
N GLY A 254 16.90 13.59 -11.30
CA GLY A 254 16.23 14.09 -12.50
C GLY A 254 16.58 13.31 -13.78
N GLN A 255 17.34 12.22 -13.66
CA GLN A 255 17.67 11.37 -14.80
C GLN A 255 16.44 10.57 -15.23
N GLY A 256 16.04 10.73 -16.49
CA GLY A 256 14.98 9.95 -17.10
C GLY A 256 15.40 8.49 -17.35
N SER A 257 14.42 7.60 -17.29
CA SER A 257 14.58 6.21 -17.70
C SER A 257 14.72 6.12 -19.23
N CYS A 258 15.37 5.07 -19.70
CA CYS A 258 15.51 4.80 -21.12
C CYS A 258 14.81 3.49 -21.49
N SER A 259 14.38 3.40 -22.75
CA SER A 259 13.83 2.15 -23.29
C SER A 259 14.89 1.06 -23.30
N LEU A 260 14.44 -0.17 -23.06
CA LEU A 260 15.26 -1.34 -23.26
C LEU A 260 15.67 -1.46 -24.74
N PRO A 261 16.86 -2.02 -25.04
CA PRO A 261 17.32 -2.20 -26.41
C PRO A 261 16.47 -3.20 -27.21
N ARG A 262 15.71 -4.06 -26.52
CA ARG A 262 14.79 -5.06 -27.06
C ARG A 262 13.60 -5.23 -26.11
N ARG A 263 12.64 -6.06 -26.52
CA ARG A 263 11.53 -6.50 -25.66
C ARG A 263 12.08 -7.16 -24.41
N TRP A 264 11.40 -6.99 -23.28
CA TRP A 264 11.80 -7.48 -21.97
C TRP A 264 12.14 -8.98 -21.97
N LEU A 265 11.31 -9.79 -22.63
CA LEU A 265 11.50 -11.25 -22.69
C LEU A 265 12.55 -11.69 -23.73
N ASP A 266 12.99 -10.79 -24.60
CA ASP A 266 13.99 -11.05 -25.65
C ASP A 266 15.38 -10.48 -25.29
N LEU A 267 15.56 -9.98 -24.07
CA LEU A 267 16.84 -9.49 -23.58
C LEU A 267 17.84 -10.63 -23.41
N GLU A 268 19.01 -10.48 -24.02
CA GLU A 268 20.15 -11.37 -23.85
C GLU A 268 21.18 -10.77 -22.90
N PRO A 269 22.03 -11.59 -22.24
CA PRO A 269 23.09 -11.08 -21.35
C PRO A 269 24.08 -10.12 -22.03
N SER A 270 24.17 -10.15 -23.37
CA SER A 270 25.00 -9.26 -24.18
C SER A 270 24.34 -7.94 -24.56
N ASP A 271 23.04 -7.78 -24.29
CA ASP A 271 22.35 -6.53 -24.54
C ASP A 271 22.75 -5.52 -23.45
N ASP A 272 23.74 -4.68 -23.76
CA ASP A 272 24.19 -3.61 -22.86
C ASP A 272 23.02 -2.65 -22.57
N VAL A 273 22.54 -2.66 -21.32
CA VAL A 273 21.54 -1.69 -20.82
C VAL A 273 22.20 -0.33 -20.50
N VAL A 274 23.52 -0.21 -20.69
CA VAL A 274 24.28 0.99 -20.38
C VAL A 274 24.16 1.98 -21.54
N GLY A 275 23.19 2.88 -21.44
CA GLY A 275 23.18 4.15 -22.15
C GLY A 275 24.40 4.99 -21.76
N SER A 276 25.51 4.76 -22.46
CA SER A 276 26.64 5.68 -22.49
C SER A 276 26.21 6.99 -23.13
N SER A 277 25.88 7.99 -22.30
CA SER A 277 25.95 9.40 -22.72
C SER A 277 26.08 10.30 -21.50
N SER A 278 27.33 10.63 -21.19
CA SER A 278 27.82 11.94 -20.78
C SER A 278 26.82 13.10 -20.86
N LYS A 279 26.60 13.76 -19.72
CA LYS A 279 26.85 15.20 -19.50
C LYS A 279 27.17 15.44 -18.03
#